data_AF-A0A1X1K5W9-F1
#
_entry.id   AF-A0A1X1K5W9-F1
#
_cell.length_a   1.000
_cell.length_b   1.000
_cell.length_c   1.000
_cell.angle_alpha   90.00
_cell.angle_beta   90.00
_cell.angle_gamma   90.00
#
_symmetry.space_group_name_H-M   'P 1'
#
loop_
_entity.id
_entity.type
_entity.pdbx_description
1 polymer ?
#
loop_
_entity_poly.entity_id
_entity_poly.type
_entity_poly.pdbx_seq_one_letter_code
_entity_poly.pdbx_strand_id
1 'polypeptide(L)'
;MNEILQALAKMLNMTVDEVSSLLDTFKGNAPQIYEMLLKEKVLYDSFRFLSVVFLFITIVALIATVCTTIYYFVYQGEKMGYWNLKKDEVLELFEKQVESHRKKLKPFLIGSYTAFVLGGTGFVVFTVLKTILAPNYIFLVKEILPKLTH
;
A
#
# COMPACT_ATOMS: atom_id res chain seq x y z
N MET A 1 20.82 39.65 9.00
CA MET A 1 20.96 38.61 10.05
C MET A 1 20.04 38.90 11.24
N ASN A 2 20.08 40.12 11.82
CA ASN A 2 19.16 40.52 12.90
C ASN A 2 17.67 40.47 12.52
N GLU A 3 17.27 40.95 11.35
CA GLU A 3 15.83 40.95 10.98
C GLU A 3 15.24 39.55 10.85
N ILE A 4 16.01 38.59 10.31
CA ILE A 4 15.59 37.19 10.17
C ILE A 4 15.53 36.51 11.54
N LEU A 5 16.54 36.72 12.39
CA LEU A 5 16.56 36.23 13.77
C LEU A 5 15.41 36.79 14.61
N GLN A 6 15.09 38.07 14.41
CA GLN A 6 14.01 38.76 15.09
C GLN A 6 12.63 38.30 14.60
N ALA A 7 12.49 38.00 13.30
CA ALA A 7 11.29 37.37 12.76
C ALA A 7 11.10 35.94 13.27
N LEU A 8 12.17 35.14 13.35
CA LEU A 8 12.12 33.77 13.87
C LEU A 8 11.77 33.75 15.37
N ALA A 9 12.39 34.62 16.17
CA ALA A 9 12.06 34.83 17.58
C ALA A 9 10.59 35.21 17.79
N LYS A 10 10.05 36.06 16.93
CA LYS A 10 8.64 36.45 16.97
C LYS A 10 7.69 35.31 16.55
N MET A 11 8.06 34.47 15.59
CA MET A 11 7.27 33.28 15.20
C MET A 11 7.30 32.18 16.26
N LEU A 12 8.44 31.98 16.92
CA LEU A 12 8.63 30.93 17.91
C LEU A 12 8.29 31.38 19.35
N ASN A 13 7.94 32.66 19.54
CA ASN A 13 7.70 33.28 20.84
C ASN A 13 8.88 33.11 21.82
N MET A 14 10.09 33.32 21.32
CA MET A 14 11.37 33.18 22.04
C MET A 14 12.21 34.46 21.93
N THR A 15 13.25 34.61 22.76
CA THR A 15 14.18 35.75 22.64
C THR A 15 15.18 35.56 21.50
N VAL A 16 15.73 36.66 20.98
CA VAL A 16 16.73 36.63 19.89
C VAL A 16 17.98 35.83 20.28
N ASP A 17 18.41 35.92 21.55
CA ASP A 17 19.57 35.19 22.06
C ASP A 17 19.32 33.68 22.17
N GLU A 18 18.11 33.27 22.59
CA GLU A 18 17.72 31.86 22.60
C GLU A 18 17.63 31.28 21.19
N VAL A 19 17.09 32.05 20.24
CA VAL A 19 17.07 31.65 18.83
C VAL A 19 18.48 31.57 18.26
N SER A 20 19.38 32.50 18.60
CA SER A 20 20.77 32.46 18.15
C SER A 20 21.53 31.26 18.72
N SER A 21 21.34 30.96 20.01
CA SER A 21 21.90 29.78 20.68
C SER A 21 21.39 28.47 20.07
N LEU A 22 20.08 28.39 19.79
CA LEU A 22 19.49 27.28 19.05
C LEU A 22 20.09 27.19 17.65
N LEU A 23 20.22 28.31 16.94
CA LEU A 23 20.78 28.33 15.58
C LEU A 23 22.22 27.83 15.55
N ASP A 24 23.06 28.24 16.51
CA ASP A 24 24.45 27.79 16.61
C ASP A 24 24.54 26.31 17.00
N THR A 25 23.68 25.84 17.90
CA THR A 25 23.55 24.42 18.24
C THR A 25 23.08 23.61 17.04
N PHE A 26 22.10 24.13 16.28
CA PHE A 26 21.65 23.57 15.02
C PHE A 26 22.76 23.62 13.97
N LYS A 27 23.61 24.65 13.92
CA LYS A 27 24.71 24.76 12.96
C LYS A 27 25.80 23.73 13.23
N GLY A 28 26.11 23.49 14.50
CA GLY A 28 27.03 22.44 14.95
C GLY A 28 26.52 21.04 14.65
N ASN A 29 25.20 20.83 14.78
CA ASN A 29 24.55 19.53 14.55
C ASN A 29 23.87 19.40 13.17
N ALA A 30 23.94 20.45 12.33
CA ALA A 30 23.24 20.54 11.05
C ALA A 30 23.57 19.39 10.10
N PRO A 31 24.84 18.95 9.97
CA PRO A 31 25.18 17.83 9.12
C PRO A 31 24.46 16.54 9.56
N GLN A 32 24.45 16.26 10.87
CA GLN A 32 23.82 15.06 11.42
C GLN A 32 22.29 15.10 11.30
N ILE A 33 21.68 16.26 11.56
CA ILE A 33 20.23 16.44 11.42
C ILE A 33 19.81 16.31 9.95
N TYR A 34 20.60 16.85 9.03
CA TYR A 34 20.37 16.74 7.59
C TYR A 34 20.49 15.29 7.10
N GLU A 35 21.53 14.56 7.51
CA GLU A 35 21.69 13.14 7.18
C GLU A 35 20.56 12.28 7.74
N MET A 36 20.14 12.54 8.98
CA MET A 36 19.01 11.85 9.61
C MET A 36 17.71 12.09 8.83
N LEU A 37 17.41 13.35 8.48
CA LEU A 37 16.24 13.70 7.69
C LEU A 37 16.27 13.11 6.27
N LEU A 38 17.43 13.10 5.62
CA LEU A 38 17.61 12.43 4.33
C LEU A 38 17.33 10.94 4.43
N LYS A 39 17.84 10.29 5.47
CA LYS A 39 17.64 8.86 5.70
C LYS A 39 16.16 8.54 5.96
N GLU A 40 15.49 9.32 6.80
CA GLU A 40 14.05 9.20 7.04
C GLU A 40 13.23 9.44 5.78
N LYS A 41 13.59 10.44 4.97
CA LYS A 41 12.94 10.69 3.67
C LYS A 41 13.06 9.48 2.75
N VAL A 42 14.27 8.93 2.59
CA VAL A 42 14.50 7.76 1.73
C VAL A 42 13.69 6.56 2.22
N LEU A 43 13.63 6.32 3.53
CA LEU A 43 12.80 5.26 4.13
C LEU A 43 11.31 5.51 3.87
N TYR A 44 10.83 6.73 4.10
CA TYR A 44 9.44 7.11 3.86
C TYR A 44 9.05 6.89 2.40
N ASP A 45 9.86 7.36 1.45
CA ASP A 45 9.59 7.24 0.02
C ASP A 45 9.63 5.77 -0.41
N SER A 46 10.56 4.97 0.11
CA SER A 46 10.64 3.53 -0.15
C SER A 46 9.42 2.78 0.35
N PHE A 47 9.00 3.01 1.60
CA PHE A 47 7.81 2.37 2.16
C PHE A 47 6.52 2.88 1.54
N ARG A 48 6.47 4.16 1.13
CA ARG A 48 5.35 4.70 0.34
C ARG A 48 5.26 4.00 -1.01
N PHE A 49 6.37 3.82 -1.71
CA PHE A 49 6.40 3.10 -2.98
C PHE A 49 5.93 1.65 -2.80
N LEU A 50 6.47 0.93 -1.82
CA LEU A 50 6.03 -0.44 -1.50
C LEU A 50 4.54 -0.49 -1.16
N SER A 51 4.06 0.39 -0.30
CA SER A 51 2.63 0.51 0.02
C SER A 51 1.78 0.65 -1.25
N VAL A 52 2.14 1.53 -2.18
CA VAL A 52 1.41 1.70 -3.45
C VAL A 52 1.45 0.43 -4.31
N VAL A 53 2.60 -0.23 -4.41
CA VAL A 53 2.75 -1.49 -5.16
C VAL A 53 1.86 -2.58 -4.57
N PHE A 54 1.90 -2.76 -3.24
CA PHE A 54 1.06 -3.74 -2.55
C PHE A 54 -0.44 -3.44 -2.73
N LEU A 55 -0.84 -2.17 -2.70
CA LEU A 55 -2.22 -1.77 -2.99
C LEU A 55 -2.64 -2.17 -4.40
N PHE A 56 -1.78 -1.95 -5.40
CA PHE A 56 -2.05 -2.34 -6.78
C PHE A 56 -2.23 -3.86 -6.90
N ILE A 57 -1.34 -4.65 -6.27
CA ILE A 57 -1.45 -6.10 -6.22
C ILE A 57 -2.78 -6.52 -5.59
N THR A 58 -3.19 -5.91 -4.48
CA THR A 58 -4.48 -6.19 -3.82
C THR A 58 -5.65 -5.95 -4.76
N ILE A 59 -5.69 -4.83 -5.48
CA ILE A 59 -6.79 -4.50 -6.39
C ILE A 59 -6.87 -5.52 -7.54
N VAL A 60 -5.73 -5.82 -8.18
CA VAL A 60 -5.67 -6.80 -9.26
C VAL A 60 -6.09 -8.19 -8.78
N ALA A 61 -5.59 -8.62 -7.62
CA ALA A 61 -5.92 -9.90 -7.02
C ALA A 61 -7.40 -10.00 -6.61
N LEU A 62 -8.00 -8.89 -6.13
CA LEU A 62 -9.43 -8.82 -5.82
C LEU A 62 -10.27 -9.07 -7.09
N ILE A 63 -9.98 -8.35 -8.18
CA ILE A 63 -10.68 -8.51 -9.46
C ILE A 63 -10.56 -9.95 -9.95
N ALA A 64 -9.34 -10.51 -9.95
CA ALA A 64 -9.09 -11.89 -10.36
C ALA A 64 -9.88 -12.89 -9.50
N THR A 65 -9.96 -12.67 -8.19
CA THR A 65 -10.71 -13.52 -7.26
C THR A 65 -12.21 -13.45 -7.54
N VAL A 66 -12.77 -12.26 -7.76
CA VAL A 66 -14.18 -12.09 -8.11
C VAL A 66 -14.51 -12.77 -9.44
N CYS A 67 -13.72 -12.50 -10.48
CA CYS A 67 -13.92 -13.13 -11.79
C CYS A 67 -13.87 -14.65 -11.69
N THR A 68 -12.86 -15.21 -11.03
CA THR A 68 -12.73 -16.67 -10.92
C THR A 68 -13.79 -17.31 -10.05
N THR A 69 -14.26 -16.62 -9.01
CA THR A 69 -15.41 -17.06 -8.21
C THR A 69 -16.66 -17.13 -9.09
N ILE A 70 -16.92 -16.09 -9.89
CA ILE A 70 -18.05 -16.07 -10.84
C ILE A 70 -17.93 -17.24 -11.83
N TYR A 71 -16.77 -17.41 -12.48
CA TYR A 71 -16.57 -18.54 -13.41
C TYR A 71 -16.73 -19.90 -12.73
N TYR A 72 -16.26 -20.04 -11.49
CA TYR A 72 -16.36 -21.29 -10.73
C TYR A 72 -17.83 -21.68 -10.41
N PHE A 73 -18.68 -20.70 -10.09
CA PHE A 73 -20.08 -20.94 -9.71
C PHE A 73 -21.06 -20.91 -10.89
N VAL A 74 -20.82 -20.06 -11.89
CA VAL A 74 -21.73 -19.86 -13.03
C VAL A 74 -21.52 -20.90 -14.14
N TYR A 75 -20.37 -21.59 -14.17
CA TYR A 75 -20.14 -22.64 -15.17
C TYR A 75 -21.09 -23.83 -14.96
N GLN A 76 -22.02 -24.00 -15.89
CA GLN A 76 -23.03 -25.08 -15.90
C GLN A 76 -22.73 -26.20 -16.92
N GLY A 77 -21.50 -26.26 -17.46
CA GLY A 77 -21.13 -27.22 -18.51
C GLY A 77 -21.62 -26.79 -19.90
N GLU A 78 -21.05 -27.38 -20.95
CA GLU A 78 -21.52 -27.13 -22.32
C GLU A 78 -22.77 -27.97 -22.61
N LYS A 79 -23.81 -27.36 -23.19
CA LYS A 79 -24.97 -28.09 -23.70
C LYS A 79 -24.53 -28.93 -24.90
N MET A 80 -24.12 -30.18 -24.68
CA MET A 80 -23.91 -31.10 -25.79
C MET A 80 -25.25 -31.50 -26.42
N GLY A 81 -25.27 -31.81 -27.72
CA GLY A 81 -26.47 -32.29 -28.40
C GLY A 81 -26.76 -33.74 -28.02
N TYR A 82 -27.54 -33.95 -26.96
CA TYR A 82 -27.87 -35.28 -26.44
C TYR A 82 -29.06 -35.90 -27.19
N TRP A 83 -28.87 -36.26 -28.46
CA TRP A 83 -29.92 -36.93 -29.24
C TRP A 83 -30.00 -38.45 -28.98
N ASN A 84 -28.98 -39.05 -28.35
CA ASN A 84 -28.82 -40.51 -28.25
C ASN A 84 -28.43 -41.05 -26.86
N LEU A 85 -28.45 -40.22 -25.81
CA LEU A 85 -28.01 -40.61 -24.46
C LEU A 85 -29.19 -40.67 -23.50
N LYS A 86 -29.20 -41.66 -22.59
CA LYS A 86 -30.20 -41.73 -21.52
C LYS A 86 -29.97 -40.59 -20.52
N LYS A 87 -31.05 -40.12 -19.88
CA LYS A 87 -31.06 -38.92 -19.03
C LYS A 87 -30.04 -38.98 -17.87
N ASP A 88 -29.80 -40.16 -17.33
CA ASP A 88 -28.80 -40.49 -16.31
C ASP A 88 -27.37 -40.35 -16.83
N GLU A 89 -27.05 -40.90 -18.00
CA GLU A 89 -25.71 -40.77 -18.62
C GLU A 89 -25.38 -39.32 -18.99
N VAL A 90 -26.39 -38.55 -19.41
CA VAL A 90 -26.25 -37.11 -19.67
C VAL A 90 -25.87 -36.36 -18.39
N LEU A 91 -26.52 -36.67 -17.27
CA LEU A 91 -26.26 -36.03 -15.99
C LEU A 91 -24.82 -36.30 -15.50
N GLU A 92 -24.36 -37.55 -15.58
CA GLU A 92 -23.00 -37.93 -15.18
C GLU A 92 -21.93 -37.22 -16.03
N LEU A 93 -22.16 -37.08 -17.34
CA LEU A 93 -21.26 -36.36 -18.23
C LEU A 93 -21.17 -34.87 -17.89
N PHE A 94 -22.31 -34.24 -17.57
CA PHE A 94 -22.35 -32.86 -17.09
C PHE A 94 -21.60 -32.68 -15.77
N GLU A 95 -21.85 -33.55 -14.80
CA GLU A 95 -21.18 -33.51 -13.49
C GLU A 95 -19.66 -33.63 -13.65
N LYS A 96 -19.19 -34.57 -14.48
CA LYS A 96 -17.75 -34.72 -14.78
C LYS A 96 -17.15 -33.49 -15.46
N GLN A 97 -17.86 -32.86 -16.39
CA GLN A 97 -17.39 -31.63 -17.04
C GLN A 97 -17.25 -30.48 -16.04
N VAL A 98 -18.29 -30.25 -15.22
CA VAL A 98 -18.29 -29.21 -14.19
C VAL A 98 -17.20 -29.47 -13.15
N GLU A 99 -17.04 -30.72 -12.70
CA GLU A 99 -16.01 -31.10 -11.74
C GLU A 99 -14.59 -30.90 -12.29
N SER A 100 -14.34 -31.32 -13.53
CA SER A 100 -13.06 -31.11 -14.22
C SER A 100 -12.72 -29.62 -14.38
N HIS A 101 -13.71 -28.81 -14.76
CA HIS A 101 -13.56 -27.36 -14.88
C HIS A 101 -13.25 -26.70 -13.53
N ARG A 102 -14.01 -27.06 -12.48
CA ARG A 102 -13.78 -26.60 -11.10
C ARG A 102 -12.41 -27.00 -10.58
N LYS A 103 -11.96 -28.22 -10.85
CA LYS A 103 -10.64 -28.73 -10.43
C LYS A 103 -9.50 -27.93 -11.07
N LYS A 104 -9.66 -27.48 -12.33
CA LYS A 104 -8.70 -26.60 -13.01
C LYS A 104 -8.70 -25.17 -12.47
N LEU A 105 -9.87 -24.63 -12.11
CA LEU A 105 -10.00 -23.26 -11.58
C LEU A 105 -9.61 -23.12 -10.10
N LYS A 106 -9.76 -24.19 -9.30
CA LYS A 106 -9.45 -24.20 -7.86
C LYS A 106 -8.07 -23.63 -7.51
N PRO A 107 -6.95 -24.04 -8.15
CA PRO A 107 -5.64 -23.46 -7.85
C PRO A 107 -5.57 -21.96 -8.18
N PHE A 108 -6.25 -21.51 -9.23
CA PHE A 108 -6.30 -20.09 -9.58
C PHE A 108 -7.06 -19.27 -8.53
N LEU A 109 -8.20 -19.77 -8.07
CA LEU A 109 -8.99 -19.15 -6.99
C LEU A 109 -8.17 -19.04 -5.70
N ILE A 110 -7.48 -20.12 -5.31
CA ILE A 110 -6.61 -20.13 -4.12
C ILE A 110 -5.45 -19.14 -4.30
N GLY A 111 -4.82 -19.12 -5.47
CA GLY A 111 -3.73 -18.22 -5.79
C GLY A 111 -4.13 -16.75 -5.74
N SER A 112 -5.25 -16.39 -6.39
CA SER A 112 -5.76 -15.02 -6.40
C SER A 112 -6.19 -14.57 -5.01
N TYR A 113 -6.85 -15.43 -4.24
CA TYR A 113 -7.22 -15.13 -2.86
C TYR A 113 -6.00 -14.93 -1.95
N THR A 114 -4.99 -15.80 -2.09
CA THR A 114 -3.74 -15.68 -1.32
C THR A 114 -3.01 -14.39 -1.66
N ALA A 115 -2.91 -14.04 -2.95
CA ALA A 115 -2.33 -12.79 -3.41
C ALA A 115 -3.10 -11.56 -2.89
N PHE A 116 -4.43 -11.64 -2.82
CA PHE A 116 -5.27 -10.58 -2.26
C PHE A 116 -4.97 -10.37 -0.77
N VAL A 117 -4.91 -11.45 0.02
CA VAL A 117 -4.61 -11.39 1.46
C VAL A 117 -3.19 -10.86 1.70
N LEU A 118 -2.18 -11.46 1.06
CA LEU A 118 -0.78 -11.04 1.22
C LEU A 118 -0.57 -9.59 0.74
N GLY A 119 -1.20 -9.23 -0.37
CA GLY A 119 -1.26 -7.88 -0.91
C GLY A 119 -1.76 -6.89 0.15
N GLY A 120 -2.95 -7.17 0.69
CA GLY A 120 -3.61 -6.30 1.67
C GLY A 120 -2.82 -6.18 2.97
N THR A 121 -2.31 -7.29 3.50
CA THR A 121 -1.47 -7.27 4.70
C THR A 121 -0.19 -6.47 4.46
N GLY A 122 0.49 -6.67 3.34
CA GLY A 122 1.68 -5.91 2.98
C GLY A 122 1.39 -4.41 2.89
N PHE A 123 0.28 -4.01 2.24
CA PHE A 123 -0.13 -2.61 2.17
C PHE A 123 -0.28 -1.97 3.56
N VAL A 124 -0.96 -2.65 4.48
CA VAL A 124 -1.15 -2.16 5.85
C VAL A 124 0.19 -2.05 6.57
N VAL A 125 1.02 -3.09 6.52
CA VAL A 125 2.33 -3.14 7.18
C VAL A 125 3.22 -1.99 6.70
N PHE A 126 3.37 -1.78 5.39
CA PHE A 126 4.21 -0.69 4.86
C PHE A 126 3.64 0.69 5.14
N THR A 127 2.32 0.83 5.24
CA THR A 127 1.66 2.09 5.63
C THR A 127 1.90 2.42 7.10
N VAL A 128 1.96 1.43 7.97
CA VAL A 128 2.31 1.62 9.38
C VAL A 128 3.80 1.90 9.51
N LEU A 129 4.66 1.11 8.86
CA LEU A 129 6.12 1.27 8.92
C LEU A 129 6.59 2.65 8.48
N LYS A 130 6.07 3.20 7.37
CA LYS A 130 6.43 4.56 6.95
C LYS A 130 6.09 5.61 8.01
N THR A 131 5.04 5.38 8.79
CA THR A 131 4.57 6.32 9.82
C THR A 131 5.43 6.24 11.07
N ILE A 132 5.88 5.05 11.45
CA ILE A 132 6.71 4.83 12.65
C ILE A 132 8.19 5.16 12.39
N LEU A 133 8.72 4.84 11.20
CA LEU A 133 10.16 4.93 10.90
C LEU A 133 10.62 6.26 10.32
N ALA A 134 9.69 7.15 9.95
CA ALA A 134 10.01 8.48 9.46
C ALA A 134 9.16 9.60 10.12
N PRO A 135 9.10 9.64 11.47
CA PRO A 135 8.22 10.56 12.18
C PRO A 135 8.66 12.02 12.01
N ASN A 136 9.97 12.29 12.00
CA ASN A 136 10.50 13.66 11.89
C ASN A 136 10.28 14.20 10.48
N TYR A 137 10.49 13.37 9.45
CA TYR A 137 10.18 13.75 8.07
C TYR A 137 8.69 14.03 7.87
N ILE A 138 7.79 13.19 8.40
CA ILE A 138 6.35 13.41 8.30
C ILE A 138 5.92 14.71 8.97
N PHE A 139 6.45 15.01 10.16
CA PHE A 139 6.19 16.26 10.86
C PHE A 139 6.63 17.47 10.03
N LEU A 140 7.83 17.42 9.45
CA LEU A 140 8.35 18.48 8.59
C LEU A 140 7.44 18.73 7.38
N VAL A 141 7.02 17.67 6.69
CA VAL A 141 6.18 17.76 5.49
C VAL A 141 4.75 18.21 5.81
N LYS A 142 4.16 17.76 6.93
CA LYS A 142 2.75 18.04 7.26
C LYS A 142 2.55 19.33 8.05
N GLU A 143 3.47 19.68 8.94
CA GLU A 143 3.27 20.76 9.90
C GLU A 143 4.08 22.02 9.53
N ILE A 144 5.33 21.84 9.07
CA ILE A 144 6.25 22.95 8.80
C ILE A 144 6.12 23.45 7.36
N LEU A 145 6.14 22.55 6.38
CA LEU A 145 6.10 22.92 4.96
C LEU A 145 4.89 23.82 4.58
N PRO A 146 3.65 23.53 5.03
CA PRO A 146 2.50 24.36 4.70
C PRO A 146 2.57 25.77 5.31
N LYS A 147 3.19 25.91 6.48
CA LYS A 147 3.36 27.21 7.18
C LYS A 147 4.47 28.08 6.58
N LEU A 148 5.31 27.50 5.72
CA LEU A 148 6.38 28.22 5.00
C LEU A 148 5.99 28.60 3.57
N THR A 149 4.99 27.92 3.01
CA THR A 149 4.49 28.15 1.64
C THR A 149 3.25 29.02 1.59
N HIS A 150 2.60 29.26 2.73
CA HIS A 150 1.54 30.23 2.96
C HIS A 150 1.97 31.27 3.98
#